data_AF-A0AAW0FTY0-F1
#
_entry.id   AF-A0AAW0FTY0-F1
#
_cell.length_a   1.000
_cell.length_b   1.000
_cell.length_c   1.000
_cell.angle_alpha   90.00
_cell.angle_beta   90.00
_cell.angle_gamma   90.00
#
_symmetry.space_group_name_H-M   'P 1'
#
loop_
_entity.id
_entity.type
_entity.pdbx_description
1 polymer ?
#
loop_
_entity_poly.entity_id
_entity_poly.type
_entity_poly.pdbx_seq_one_letter_code
_entity_poly.pdbx_strand_id
1 'polypeptide(L)'
;MAYFGPANRARQYFIDMGYQPANRQTTADFLVAVTDPNGRIVREGYEKQVPRTAQEFADYFQKSEISKWNRDDMEAYRTRYVGKEDLLSQYRQSYVYDHAKWTDSKSPFLISIPYANKGLNVEKAPDSER
;
A
#
# COMPACT_ATOMS: atom_id res chain seq x y z
N MET A 1 -4.17 11.38 -12.51
CA MET A 1 -3.38 10.31 -11.83
C MET A 1 -2.51 9.64 -12.88
N ALA A 2 -1.19 9.56 -12.70
CA ALA A 2 -0.30 8.94 -13.69
C ALA A 2 -0.15 7.42 -13.51
N TYR A 3 -0.16 6.96 -12.26
CA TYR A 3 -0.07 5.55 -11.89
C TYR A 3 -0.65 5.34 -10.49
N PHE A 4 -1.29 4.19 -10.28
CA PHE A 4 -1.68 3.68 -8.97
C PHE A 4 -1.58 2.16 -9.01
N GLY A 5 -1.00 1.53 -8.00
CA GLY A 5 -0.79 0.09 -7.97
C GLY A 5 0.56 -0.30 -7.36
N PRO A 6 0.95 -1.58 -7.48
CA PRO A 6 2.17 -2.11 -6.86
C PRO A 6 3.45 -1.38 -7.31
N ALA A 7 4.33 -1.04 -6.37
CA ALA A 7 5.56 -0.29 -6.65
C ALA A 7 6.51 -1.04 -7.60
N ASN A 8 6.55 -2.38 -7.51
CA ASN A 8 7.38 -3.24 -8.37
C ASN A 8 6.94 -3.23 -9.85
N ARG A 9 5.70 -2.84 -10.15
CA ARG A 9 5.16 -2.75 -11.53
C ARG A 9 5.27 -1.36 -12.15
N ALA A 10 5.44 -0.33 -11.33
CA ALA A 10 5.48 1.06 -11.79
C ALA A 10 6.55 1.30 -12.86
N ARG A 11 7.75 0.74 -12.66
CA ARG A 11 8.85 0.89 -13.62
C ARG A 11 8.48 0.37 -15.00
N GLN A 12 7.96 -0.86 -15.06
CA GLN A 12 7.64 -1.52 -16.33
C GLN A 12 6.48 -0.80 -17.03
N TYR A 13 5.47 -0.35 -16.27
CA TYR A 13 4.35 0.42 -16.81
C TYR A 13 4.78 1.66 -17.61
N PHE A 14 5.72 2.46 -17.07
CA PHE A 14 6.21 3.63 -17.81
C PHE A 14 7.14 3.27 -18.97
N ILE A 15 7.81 2.11 -18.91
CA ILE A 15 8.61 1.59 -20.03
C ILE A 15 7.71 1.13 -21.18
N ASP A 16 6.64 0.40 -20.88
CA ASP A 16 5.66 -0.07 -21.86
C ASP A 16 4.89 1.09 -22.50
N MET A 17 4.68 2.16 -21.74
CA MET A 17 4.13 3.42 -22.22
C MET A 17 5.05 4.12 -23.25
N GLY A 18 6.36 3.86 -23.21
CA GLY A 18 7.35 4.42 -24.14
C GLY A 18 8.39 5.36 -23.51
N TYR A 19 8.48 5.44 -22.19
CA TYR A 19 9.58 6.12 -21.51
C TYR A 19 10.76 5.17 -21.25
N GLN A 20 11.95 5.71 -21.11
CA GLN A 20 13.12 4.92 -20.75
C GLN A 20 13.92 5.58 -19.61
N PRO A 21 14.48 4.80 -18.68
CA PRO A 21 15.37 5.32 -17.66
C PRO A 21 16.72 5.70 -18.27
N ALA A 22 17.37 6.72 -17.70
CA ALA A 22 18.76 7.02 -18.01
C ALA A 22 19.70 5.89 -17.54
N ASN A 23 20.91 5.86 -18.09
CA ASN A 23 21.91 4.86 -17.71
C ASN A 23 22.20 4.95 -16.20
N ARG A 24 22.09 3.82 -15.48
CA ARG A 24 22.26 3.69 -14.01
C ARG A 24 21.25 4.47 -13.16
N GLN A 25 20.15 4.96 -13.74
CA GLN A 25 19.09 5.61 -12.97
C GLN A 25 18.35 4.59 -12.09
N THR A 26 18.11 4.95 -10.83
CA THR A 26 17.33 4.10 -9.92
C THR A 26 15.85 4.09 -10.33
N THR A 27 15.10 3.08 -9.91
CA THR A 27 13.66 3.04 -10.17
C THR A 27 12.93 4.24 -9.58
N ALA A 28 13.29 4.66 -8.37
CA ALA A 28 12.67 5.82 -7.72
C ALA A 28 12.92 7.10 -8.51
N ASP A 29 14.18 7.36 -8.89
CA ASP A 29 14.54 8.54 -9.68
C ASP A 29 13.88 8.54 -11.05
N PHE A 30 13.76 7.38 -11.69
CA PHE A 30 13.05 7.24 -12.97
C PHE A 30 11.57 7.61 -12.83
N LEU A 31 10.89 7.12 -11.79
CA LEU A 31 9.47 7.43 -11.57
C LEU A 31 9.24 8.92 -11.33
N VAL A 32 10.14 9.57 -10.58
CA VAL A 32 10.11 11.04 -10.40
C VAL A 32 10.35 11.74 -11.73
N ALA A 33 11.37 11.33 -12.48
CA ALA A 33 11.74 11.95 -13.75
C ALA A 33 10.65 11.84 -14.82
N VAL A 34 9.91 10.73 -14.89
CA VAL A 34 8.80 10.58 -15.87
C VAL A 34 7.66 11.56 -15.61
N THR A 35 7.44 11.94 -14.36
CA THR A 35 6.42 12.93 -13.99
C THR A 35 6.85 14.37 -14.19
N ASP A 36 8.16 14.62 -14.38
CA ASP A 36 8.71 15.92 -14.73
C ASP A 36 8.76 16.10 -16.27
N PRO A 37 8.11 17.13 -16.84
CA PRO A 37 8.20 17.43 -18.26
C PRO A 37 9.63 17.54 -18.81
N ASN A 38 10.59 18.01 -18.00
CA ASN A 38 11.98 18.22 -18.39
C ASN A 38 12.89 17.01 -18.10
N GLY A 39 12.50 16.16 -17.15
CA GLY A 39 13.31 15.02 -16.69
C GLY A 39 13.08 13.72 -17.47
N ARG A 40 11.97 13.63 -18.21
CA ARG A 40 11.55 12.40 -18.91
C ARG A 40 12.31 12.17 -20.22
N ILE A 41 12.72 10.92 -20.44
CA ILE A 41 13.37 10.48 -21.68
C ILE A 41 12.42 9.56 -22.44
N VAL A 42 12.04 9.98 -23.65
CA VAL A 42 11.19 9.18 -24.53
C VAL A 42 12.05 8.16 -25.26
N ARG A 43 11.56 6.92 -25.36
CA ARG A 43 12.22 5.87 -26.14
C ARG A 43 12.12 6.20 -27.63
N GLU A 44 13.20 5.94 -28.36
CA GLU A 44 13.24 6.16 -29.80
C GLU A 44 12.08 5.43 -30.51
N GLY A 45 11.34 6.15 -31.34
CA GLY A 45 10.17 5.66 -32.07
C GLY A 45 8.82 5.79 -31.34
N TYR A 46 8.80 6.27 -30.09
CA TYR A 46 7.59 6.45 -29.28
C TYR A 46 7.16 7.92 -29.13
N GLU A 47 7.83 8.86 -29.82
CA GLU A 47 7.67 10.31 -29.63
C GLU A 47 6.25 10.82 -29.86
N LYS A 48 5.49 10.11 -30.70
CA LYS A 48 4.09 10.43 -31.04
C LYS A 48 3.06 9.66 -30.20
N GLN A 49 3.47 8.66 -29.44
CA GLN A 49 2.58 7.76 -28.69
C GLN A 49 2.59 8.03 -27.19
N VAL A 50 3.62 8.69 -26.66
CA VAL A 50 3.74 8.98 -25.23
C VAL A 50 2.85 10.14 -24.77
N PRO A 51 2.19 10.02 -23.60
CA PRO A 51 1.41 11.10 -23.01
C PRO A 51 2.30 12.22 -22.48
N ARG A 52 2.06 13.47 -22.87
CA ARG A 52 2.89 14.62 -22.50
C ARG A 52 2.27 15.48 -21.40
N THR A 53 0.95 15.47 -21.28
CA THR A 53 0.21 16.27 -20.31
C THR A 53 -0.31 15.41 -19.16
N ALA A 54 -0.54 16.02 -17.99
CA ALA A 54 -1.10 15.32 -16.84
C ALA A 54 -2.46 14.64 -17.14
N GLN A 55 -3.24 15.23 -18.05
CA GLN A 55 -4.51 14.68 -18.51
C GLN A 55 -4.31 13.45 -19.40
N GLU A 56 -3.39 13.50 -20.35
CA GLU A 56 -3.04 12.34 -21.19
C GLU A 56 -2.52 11.16 -20.35
N PHE A 57 -1.73 11.42 -19.30
CA PHE A 57 -1.32 10.38 -18.36
C PHE A 57 -2.52 9.75 -17.63
N ALA A 58 -3.48 10.58 -17.22
CA ALA A 58 -4.70 10.10 -16.55
C ALA A 58 -5.57 9.27 -17.50
N ASP A 59 -5.69 9.68 -18.75
CA ASP A 59 -6.46 8.97 -19.77
C ASP A 59 -5.78 7.65 -20.16
N TYR A 60 -4.46 7.64 -20.27
CA TYR A 60 -3.69 6.42 -20.50
C TYR A 60 -3.87 5.45 -19.33
N PHE A 61 -3.75 5.94 -18.09
CA PHE A 61 -3.95 5.12 -16.89
C PHE A 61 -5.35 4.50 -16.88
N GLN A 62 -6.39 5.28 -17.13
CA GLN A 62 -7.78 4.81 -17.16
C GLN A 62 -8.03 3.69 -18.19
N LYS A 63 -7.29 3.69 -19.30
CA LYS A 63 -7.38 2.67 -20.35
C LYS A 63 -6.50 1.44 -20.09
N SER A 64 -5.60 1.52 -19.11
CA SER A 64 -4.65 0.44 -18.81
C SER A 64 -5.30 -0.69 -17.99
N GLU A 65 -4.77 -1.91 -18.17
CA GLU A 65 -5.13 -3.08 -17.35
C GLU A 65 -4.90 -2.84 -15.84
N ILE A 66 -3.93 -2.00 -15.48
CA ILE A 66 -3.63 -1.67 -14.08
C ILE A 66 -4.79 -0.92 -13.43
N SER A 67 -5.43 0.01 -14.16
CA SER A 67 -6.61 0.72 -13.65
C SER A 67 -7.78 -0.24 -13.45
N LYS A 68 -7.96 -1.20 -14.37
CA LYS A 68 -8.97 -2.25 -14.23
C LYS A 68 -8.74 -3.09 -12.97
N TRP A 69 -7.52 -3.62 -12.79
CA TRP A 69 -7.18 -4.40 -11.59
C TRP A 69 -7.41 -3.64 -10.29
N ASN A 70 -7.06 -2.35 -10.23
CA ASN A 70 -7.32 -1.54 -9.04
C ASN A 70 -8.81 -1.35 -8.77
N ARG A 71 -9.63 -1.19 -9.82
CA ARG A 71 -11.09 -1.07 -9.67
C ARG A 71 -11.68 -2.37 -9.15
N ASP A 72 -11.26 -3.49 -9.73
CA ASP A 72 -11.69 -4.83 -9.33
C ASP A 72 -11.31 -5.13 -7.86
N ASP A 73 -10.09 -4.76 -7.44
CA ASP A 73 -9.62 -4.92 -6.06
C ASP A 73 -10.42 -4.05 -5.08
N MET A 74 -10.66 -2.78 -5.43
CA MET A 74 -11.51 -1.89 -4.63
C MET A 74 -12.95 -2.41 -4.50
N GLU A 75 -13.51 -2.97 -5.57
CA GLU A 75 -14.86 -3.54 -5.56
C GLU A 75 -14.91 -4.82 -4.72
N ALA A 76 -13.93 -5.71 -4.85
CA ALA A 76 -13.79 -6.90 -4.03
C ALA A 76 -13.69 -6.54 -2.54
N TYR A 77 -12.89 -5.53 -2.19
CA TYR A 77 -12.79 -5.02 -0.82
C TYR A 77 -14.14 -4.48 -0.32
N ARG A 78 -14.82 -3.64 -1.11
CA ARG A 78 -16.12 -3.08 -0.73
C ARG A 78 -17.15 -4.17 -0.47
N THR A 79 -17.30 -5.12 -1.38
CA THR A 79 -18.22 -6.26 -1.23
C THR A 79 -17.88 -7.12 -0.02
N ARG A 80 -16.58 -7.27 0.30
CA ARG A 80 -16.16 -8.11 1.41
C ARG A 80 -16.33 -7.45 2.77
N TYR A 81 -16.10 -6.14 2.89
CA TYR A 81 -15.96 -5.48 4.19
C TYR A 81 -16.91 -4.32 4.47
N VAL A 82 -17.48 -3.67 3.45
CA VAL A 82 -18.31 -2.47 3.65
C VAL A 82 -19.77 -2.87 3.92
N GLY A 83 -20.39 -2.23 4.92
CA GLY A 83 -21.81 -2.41 5.24
C GLY A 83 -22.14 -3.70 6.01
N LYS A 84 -21.13 -4.40 6.54
CA LYS A 84 -21.33 -5.62 7.34
C LYS A 84 -21.26 -5.32 8.83
N GLU A 85 -22.42 -5.25 9.47
CA GLU A 85 -22.57 -5.04 10.93
C GLU A 85 -21.85 -6.12 11.76
N ASP A 86 -21.77 -7.36 11.25
CA ASP A 86 -21.07 -8.46 11.93
C ASP A 86 -19.57 -8.20 12.05
N LEU A 87 -18.93 -7.71 10.98
CA LEU A 87 -17.49 -7.38 10.98
C LEU A 87 -17.20 -6.18 11.89
N LEU A 88 -18.10 -5.18 11.88
CA LEU A 88 -18.05 -4.05 12.82
C LEU A 88 -18.15 -4.51 14.27
N SER A 89 -19.04 -5.46 14.57
CA SER A 89 -19.23 -6.00 15.91
C SER A 89 -18.02 -6.82 16.36
N GLN A 90 -17.46 -7.65 15.49
CA GLN A 90 -16.21 -8.39 15.74
C GLN A 90 -15.03 -7.45 15.96
N TYR A 91 -14.89 -6.39 15.15
CA TYR A 91 -13.86 -5.38 15.34
C TYR A 91 -14.02 -4.61 16.67
N ARG A 92 -15.26 -4.24 17.04
CA ARG A 92 -15.53 -3.63 18.36
C ARG A 92 -15.14 -4.57 19.50
N GLN A 93 -15.46 -5.86 19.37
CA GLN A 93 -15.07 -6.85 20.37
C GLN A 93 -13.55 -6.99 20.46
N SER A 94 -12.84 -7.14 19.34
CA SER A 94 -11.37 -7.22 19.34
C SER A 94 -10.74 -5.95 19.90
N TYR A 95 -11.26 -4.77 19.56
CA TYR A 95 -10.81 -3.49 20.10
C TYR A 95 -10.93 -3.42 21.63
N VAL A 96 -12.03 -3.94 22.20
CA VAL A 96 -12.20 -4.04 23.66
C VAL A 96 -11.23 -5.05 24.28
N TYR A 97 -10.92 -6.16 23.60
CA TYR A 97 -9.97 -7.16 24.08
C TYR A 97 -8.51 -6.68 24.03
N ASP A 98 -8.14 -5.93 22.99
CA ASP A 98 -6.80 -5.38 22.79
C ASP A 98 -6.53 -4.14 23.65
N HIS A 99 -7.59 -3.48 24.13
CA HIS A 99 -7.47 -2.43 25.13
C HIS A 99 -6.96 -2.98 26.45
N ALA A 100 -5.84 -2.43 26.92
CA ALA A 100 -5.28 -2.80 28.20
C ALA A 100 -6.28 -2.42 29.31
N LYS A 101 -6.65 -3.39 30.16
CA LYS A 101 -7.60 -3.20 31.28
C LYS A 101 -7.22 -2.08 32.26
N TRP A 102 -5.98 -1.60 32.21
CA TRP A 102 -5.39 -0.64 33.14
C TRP A 102 -5.20 0.77 32.55
N THR A 103 -5.53 0.99 31.28
CA THR A 103 -5.47 2.32 30.66
C THR A 103 -6.82 3.01 30.72
N ASP A 104 -6.82 4.30 31.08
CA ASP A 104 -8.05 5.08 31.16
C ASP A 104 -8.67 5.24 29.76
N SER A 105 -9.86 4.66 29.59
CA SER A 105 -10.70 4.74 28.39
C SER A 105 -11.04 6.18 27.94
N LYS A 106 -10.84 7.19 28.80
CA LYS A 106 -11.18 8.59 28.52
C LYS A 106 -10.05 9.43 27.94
N SER A 107 -8.82 8.92 27.85
CA SER A 107 -7.70 9.70 27.31
C SER A 107 -7.64 9.62 25.78
N PRO A 108 -7.85 10.73 25.04
CA PRO A 108 -7.81 10.73 23.57
C PRO A 108 -6.40 10.52 22.98
N PHE A 109 -5.37 10.57 23.83
CA PHE A 109 -3.95 10.57 23.42
C PHE A 109 -3.18 9.29 23.81
N LEU A 110 -3.86 8.30 24.40
CA LEU A 110 -3.23 7.04 24.79
C LEU A 110 -3.71 5.89 23.89
N ILE A 111 -2.85 5.48 22.95
CA ILE A 111 -3.02 4.23 22.21
C ILE A 111 -2.33 3.14 23.05
N SER A 112 -3.09 2.18 23.58
CA SER A 112 -2.50 1.04 24.29
C SER A 112 -1.87 0.10 23.26
N ILE A 113 -0.54 -0.04 23.24
CA ILE A 113 0.14 -1.11 22.50
C ILE A 113 0.37 -2.26 23.49
N PRO A 114 -0.33 -3.40 23.36
CA PRO A 114 -0.09 -4.56 24.20
C PRO A 114 1.14 -5.30 23.67
N TYR A 115 2.33 -4.82 23.99
CA TYR A 115 3.56 -5.61 23.80
C TYR A 115 4.29 -5.77 25.13
N ALA A 116 4.71 -7.02 25.37
CA ALA A 116 5.46 -7.55 26.51
C ALA A 116 4.64 -7.85 27.78
N ASN A 117 4.19 -9.10 27.90
CA ASN A 117 4.44 -9.99 29.06
C ASN A 117 3.62 -11.29 28.98
N LYS A 118 3.73 -12.03 27.88
CA LYS A 118 3.19 -13.41 27.81
C LYS A 118 4.08 -14.37 27.02
N GLY A 119 5.40 -14.24 27.19
CA GLY A 119 6.38 -15.01 26.43
C GLY A 119 7.74 -15.25 27.08
N LEU A 120 7.91 -15.03 28.40
CA LEU A 120 9.13 -15.38 29.12
C LEU A 120 8.77 -15.82 30.55
N ASN A 121 8.28 -17.05 30.67
CA ASN A 121 8.56 -17.90 31.83
C ASN A 121 8.51 -19.32 31.32
N VAL A 122 9.65 -19.72 30.77
CA VAL A 122 10.02 -21.10 30.52
C VAL A 122 9.84 -21.85 31.83
N GLU A 123 9.02 -22.89 31.77
CA GLU A 123 8.76 -23.89 32.78
C GLU A 123 10.05 -24.28 33.52
N LYS A 124 10.16 -23.95 34.81
CA LYS A 124 11.09 -24.64 35.70
C LYS A 124 10.31 -25.76 36.40
N ALA A 125 10.66 -26.98 36.01
CA ALA A 125 10.21 -28.21 36.64
C ALA A 125 10.49 -28.19 38.17
N PRO A 126 9.67 -28.89 38.97
CA PRO A 126 9.88 -28.99 40.41
C PRO A 126 11.04 -29.95 40.73
N ASP A 127 12.14 -29.43 41.26
CA ASP A 127 13.15 -30.28 41.91
C ASP A 127 12.68 -30.63 43.32
N SER A 128 12.40 -31.93 43.47
CA SER A 128 12.13 -32.66 44.69
C SER A 128 13.40 -32.88 45.52
N GLU A 129 13.23 -32.93 46.85
CA GLU A 129 14.12 -33.51 47.88
C GLU A 129 15.40 -32.75 48.28
N ARG A 130 15.40 -32.10 49.46
CA ARG A 130 15.80 -32.66 50.77
C ARG A 130 15.72 -31.60 51.88
#